data_AF-A0A9E8D5V9-F1
#
_entry.id   AF-A0A9E8D5V9-F1
#
_cell.length_a   1.000
_cell.length_b   1.000
_cell.length_c   1.000
_cell.angle_alpha   90.00
_cell.angle_beta   90.00
_cell.angle_gamma   90.00
#
_symmetry.space_group_name_H-M   'P 1'
#
loop_
_entity.id
_entity.type
_entity.pdbx_description
1 polymer ?
#
loop_
_entity_poly.entity_id
_entity_poly.type
_entity_poly.pdbx_seq_one_letter_code
_entity_poly.pdbx_strand_id
1 'polypeptide(L)'
;MSIELWLSFVLASFLVIASPGPAVALLVMTGINQGRRAALAMLPGFFLGDLVAMSLSFAGVGALLMASAELFAIVKWLGVLYLLYLGAGVLMTVMRRPAA
;
A
#
# COMPACT_ATOMS: atom_id res chain seq x y z
N MET A 1 8.17 -22.77 -5.65
CA MET A 1 8.80 -21.44 -5.73
C MET A 1 10.26 -21.58 -5.34
N SER A 2 11.20 -20.92 -6.02
CA SER A 2 12.60 -20.92 -5.59
C SER A 2 12.75 -20.17 -4.26
N ILE A 3 13.68 -20.60 -3.41
CA ILE A 3 13.92 -19.98 -2.10
C ILE A 3 14.34 -18.50 -2.24
N GLU A 4 15.06 -18.17 -3.31
CA GLU A 4 15.49 -16.81 -3.65
C GLU A 4 14.30 -15.88 -3.89
N LEU A 5 13.30 -16.34 -4.64
CA LEU A 5 12.11 -15.55 -4.95
C LEU A 5 11.25 -15.36 -3.69
N TRP A 6 11.16 -16.38 -2.84
CA TRP A 6 10.49 -16.26 -1.55
C TRP A 6 11.18 -15.24 -0.64
N LEU A 7 12.51 -15.33 -0.48
CA LEU A 7 13.28 -14.37 0.32
C LEU A 7 13.16 -12.95 -0.22
N SER A 8 13.24 -12.76 -1.54
CA SER A 8 13.09 -11.45 -2.19
C SER A 8 11.70 -10.85 -1.93
N PHE A 9 10.64 -11.67 -2.02
CA PHE A 9 9.27 -11.24 -1.72
C PHE A 9 9.09 -10.85 -0.24
N VAL A 10 9.65 -11.63 0.68
CA VAL A 10 9.61 -11.34 2.13
C VAL A 10 10.31 -10.02 2.42
N LEU A 11 11.50 -9.80 1.87
CA LEU A 11 12.27 -8.56 2.02
C LEU A 11 11.48 -7.36 1.48
N ALA A 12 10.96 -7.45 0.25
CA ALA A 12 10.18 -6.38 -0.36
C ALA A 12 8.92 -6.06 0.46
N SER A 13 8.17 -7.09 0.87
CA SER A 13 6.94 -6.92 1.67
C SER A 13 7.24 -6.30 3.03
N PHE A 14 8.32 -6.73 3.69
CA PHE A 14 8.74 -6.17 4.97
C PHE A 14 9.05 -4.68 4.85
N LEU A 15 9.81 -4.26 3.84
CA LEU A 15 10.13 -2.85 3.60
C LEU A 15 8.87 -2.01 3.39
N VAL A 16 7.89 -2.54 2.66
CA VAL A 16 6.61 -1.85 2.40
C VAL A 16 5.78 -1.73 3.68
N ILE A 17 5.65 -2.81 4.46
CA ILE A 17 4.80 -2.84 5.67
C ILE A 17 5.44 -2.10 6.86
N ALA A 18 6.77 -2.05 6.93
CA ALA A 18 7.49 -1.39 8.01
C ALA A 18 7.22 0.13 8.07
N SER A 19 6.85 0.73 6.94
CA SER A 19 6.49 2.14 6.87
C SER A 19 4.99 2.31 7.20
N PRO A 20 4.62 2.89 8.36
CA PRO A 20 3.22 3.11 8.69
C PRO A 20 2.61 4.08 7.68
N GLY A 21 1.72 3.56 6.84
CA GLY A 21 1.02 4.35 5.82
C GLY A 21 0.00 5.33 6.41
N PRO A 22 -0.64 6.16 5.57
CA PRO A 22 -1.60 7.18 6.01
C PRO A 22 -2.76 6.61 6.84
N ALA A 23 -3.28 5.44 6.46
CA ALA A 23 -4.36 4.78 7.20
C ALA A 23 -3.95 4.41 8.63
N VAL A 24 -2.77 3.78 8.80
CA VAL A 24 -2.24 3.41 10.11
C VAL A 24 -1.94 4.66 10.95
N ALA A 25 -1.37 5.70 10.34
CA ALA A 25 -1.12 6.98 11.01
C ALA A 25 -2.42 7.62 11.51
N LEU A 26 -3.47 7.66 10.69
CA LEU A 26 -4.78 8.17 11.08
C LEU A 26 -5.40 7.35 12.22
N LEU A 27 -5.32 6.01 12.16
CA LEU A 27 -5.81 5.15 13.23
C LEU A 27 -5.10 5.44 14.57
N VAL A 28 -3.77 5.57 14.54
CA VAL A 28 -2.97 5.90 15.73
C VAL A 28 -3.32 7.29 16.25
N MET A 29 -3.40 8.30 15.38
CA MET A 29 -3.77 9.67 15.76
C MET A 29 -5.17 9.73 16.36
N THR A 30 -6.14 9.01 15.79
CA THR A 30 -7.49 8.90 16.36
C THR A 30 -7.46 8.20 17.71
N GLY A 31 -6.65 7.16 17.88
CA GLY A 31 -6.49 6.47 19.16
C GLY A 31 -5.93 7.36 20.26
N ILE A 32 -4.95 8.21 19.91
CA ILE A 32 -4.33 9.19 20.82
C ILE A 32 -5.29 10.33 21.15
N ASN A 33 -5.95 10.92 20.14
CA ASN A 33 -6.73 12.15 20.29
C ASN A 33 -8.18 11.90 20.75
N GLN A 34 -8.79 10.78 20.33
CA GLN A 34 -10.22 10.49 20.53
C GLN A 34 -10.45 9.18 21.30
N GLY A 35 -9.37 8.49 21.69
CA GLY A 35 -9.41 7.26 22.49
C GLY A 35 -9.59 5.98 21.66
N ARG A 36 -9.32 4.84 22.32
CA ARG A 36 -9.30 3.51 21.69
C ARG A 36 -10.63 3.14 21.02
N ARG A 37 -11.77 3.51 21.59
CA ARG A 37 -13.09 3.18 21.02
C ARG A 37 -13.31 3.85 19.66
N ALA A 38 -12.94 5.12 19.52
CA ALA A 38 -13.04 5.84 18.26
C ALA A 38 -12.13 5.23 17.18
N ALA A 39 -10.90 4.87 17.54
CA ALA A 39 -9.97 4.19 16.62
C ALA A 39 -10.50 2.81 16.17
N LEU A 40 -11.02 2.00 17.09
CA LEU A 40 -11.57 0.69 16.75
C LEU A 40 -12.83 0.79 15.88
N ALA A 41 -13.62 1.85 16.03
CA ALA A 41 -14.79 2.09 15.18
C ALA A 41 -14.42 2.36 13.70
N MET A 42 -13.18 2.78 13.41
CA MET A 42 -12.70 2.98 12.03
C MET A 42 -12.35 1.66 11.33
N LEU A 43 -11.98 0.62 12.09
CA LEU A 43 -11.45 -0.64 11.53
C LEU A 43 -12.39 -1.33 10.53
N PRO A 44 -13.71 -1.46 10.77
CA PRO A 44 -14.60 -2.11 9.82
C PRO A 44 -14.60 -1.40 8.46
N GLY A 45 -14.61 -0.06 8.45
CA GLY A 45 -14.56 0.72 7.22
C GLY A 45 -13.23 0.54 6.48
N PHE A 46 -12.11 0.52 7.21
CA PHE A 46 -10.80 0.25 6.63
C PHE A 46 -10.72 -1.14 6.00
N PHE A 47 -11.10 -2.18 6.73
CA PHE A 47 -11.05 -3.55 6.22
C PHE A 47 -12.02 -3.78 5.07
N LEU A 48 -13.21 -3.17 5.09
CA LEU A 48 -14.15 -3.24 3.97
C LEU A 48 -13.58 -2.53 2.73
N GLY A 49 -12.98 -1.35 2.90
CA GLY A 49 -12.30 -0.64 1.83
C GLY A 49 -11.19 -1.46 1.21
N ASP A 50 -10.30 -2.01 2.04
CA ASP A 50 -9.19 -2.88 1.60
C ASP A 50 -9.71 -4.14 0.92
N LEU A 51 -10.74 -4.79 1.46
CA LEU A 51 -11.33 -5.99 0.88
C LEU A 51 -11.91 -5.71 -0.51
N VAL A 52 -12.65 -4.60 -0.67
CA VAL A 52 -13.21 -4.21 -1.98
C VAL A 52 -12.09 -3.89 -2.96
N ALA A 53 -11.10 -3.10 -2.55
CA ALA A 53 -9.97 -2.73 -3.39
C ALA A 53 -9.13 -3.95 -3.81
N MET A 54 -8.83 -4.86 -2.88
CA MET A 54 -8.13 -6.12 -3.15
C MET A 54 -8.93 -7.00 -4.10
N SER A 55 -10.23 -7.15 -3.88
CA SER A 55 -11.09 -8.00 -4.71
C SER A 55 -11.14 -7.49 -6.15
N LEU A 56 -11.34 -6.18 -6.34
CA LEU A 56 -11.33 -5.56 -7.66
C LEU A 56 -9.95 -5.67 -8.31
N SER A 57 -8.87 -5.48 -7.55
CA SER A 57 -7.50 -5.61 -8.05
C SER A 57 -7.21 -7.04 -8.51
N PHE A 58 -7.55 -8.06 -7.72
CA PHE A 58 -7.35 -9.46 -8.10
C PHE A 58 -8.20 -9.86 -9.30
N ALA A 59 -9.48 -9.48 -9.33
CA ALA A 59 -10.35 -9.74 -10.46
C ALA A 59 -9.82 -9.07 -11.75
N GLY A 60 -9.44 -7.79 -11.65
CA GLY A 60 -8.93 -7.01 -12.78
C GLY A 60 -7.59 -7.50 -13.29
N VAL A 61 -6.62 -7.74 -12.41
CA VAL A 61 -5.29 -8.25 -12.78
C VAL A 61 -5.40 -9.66 -13.37
N GLY A 62 -6.23 -10.53 -12.80
CA GLY A 62 -6.47 -11.88 -13.32
C GLY A 62 -7.07 -11.86 -14.73
N ALA A 63 -8.10 -11.03 -14.94
CA ALA A 63 -8.71 -10.85 -16.27
C ALA A 63 -7.70 -10.28 -17.29
N LEU A 64 -6.87 -9.31 -16.88
CA LEU A 64 -5.86 -8.69 -17.74
C LEU A 64 -4.77 -9.69 -18.14
N LEU A 65 -4.30 -10.52 -17.20
CA LEU A 65 -3.35 -11.61 -17.45
C LEU A 65 -3.89 -12.64 -18.44
N MET A 66 -5.17 -13.01 -18.31
CA MET A 66 -5.82 -13.93 -19.25
C MET A 66 -5.99 -13.31 -20.64
N ALA A 67 -6.17 -11.99 -20.73
CA ALA A 67 -6.35 -11.28 -21.99
C ALA A 67 -5.03 -11.07 -22.75
N SER A 68 -3.97 -10.58 -22.09
CA SER A 68 -2.66 -10.38 -22.72
C SER A 68 -1.53 -10.18 -21.70
N ALA A 69 -0.45 -10.94 -21.88
CA ALA A 69 0.77 -10.80 -21.10
C ALA A 69 1.47 -9.45 -21.31
N GLU A 70 1.41 -8.89 -22.53
CA GLU A 70 2.03 -7.59 -22.84
C GLU A 70 1.29 -6.43 -22.15
N LEU A 71 -0.05 -6.44 -22.18
CA LEU A 71 -0.86 -5.44 -21.46
C LEU A 71 -0.60 -5.51 -19.96
N PHE A 72 -0.50 -6.72 -19.39
CA PHE A 72 -0.11 -6.89 -18.00
C PHE A 72 1.27 -6.32 -17.69
N ALA A 73 2.26 -6.53 -18.57
CA ALA A 73 3.59 -5.96 -18.39
C ALA A 73 3.57 -4.42 -18.39
N ILE A 74 2.79 -3.80 -19.28
CA ILE A 74 2.63 -2.33 -19.33
C ILE A 74 2.02 -1.82 -18.03
N VAL A 75 0.89 -2.40 -17.59
CA VAL A 75 0.22 -2.01 -16.36
C VAL A 75 1.13 -2.18 -15.14
N LYS A 76 1.92 -3.26 -15.09
CA LYS A 76 2.90 -3.50 -14.03
C LYS A 76 3.93 -2.37 -13.95
N TRP A 77 4.50 -1.96 -15.09
CA TRP A 77 5.46 -0.87 -15.13
C TRP A 77 4.86 0.49 -14.82
N LEU A 78 3.61 0.75 -15.24
CA LEU A 78 2.86 1.94 -14.82
C LEU A 78 2.70 1.98 -13.29
N GLY A 79 2.40 0.85 -12.65
CA GLY A 79 2.34 0.74 -11.20
C GLY A 79 3.68 1.08 -10.52
N VAL A 80 4.80 0.60 -11.07
CA VAL A 80 6.15 0.94 -10.58
C VAL A 80 6.41 2.45 -10.67
N LEU A 81 6.12 3.07 -11.82
CA LEU A 81 6.29 4.52 -12.01
C LEU A 81 5.42 5.32 -11.05
N TYR A 82 4.17 4.89 -10.82
CA TYR A 82 3.27 5.53 -9.89
C TYR A 82 3.77 5.46 -8.44
N LEU A 83 4.29 4.31 -8.00
CA LEU A 83 4.88 4.17 -6.68
C LEU A 83 6.15 5.01 -6.51
N LEU A 84 7.00 5.11 -7.53
CA LEU A 84 8.17 6.00 -7.52
C LEU A 84 7.74 7.47 -7.38
N TYR A 85 6.71 7.89 -8.12
CA TYR A 85 6.14 9.23 -8.01
C TYR A 85 5.63 9.53 -6.60
N LEU A 86 4.81 8.64 -6.02
CA LEU A 86 4.31 8.80 -4.65
C LEU A 86 5.44 8.81 -3.61
N GLY A 87 6.38 7.86 -3.72
CA GLY A 87 7.53 7.75 -2.82
C GLY A 87 8.41 9.00 -2.85
N ALA A 88 8.66 9.55 -4.05
CA ALA A 88 9.40 10.80 -4.21
C ALA A 88 8.65 11.99 -3.56
N GLY A 89 7.33 12.06 -3.72
CA GLY A 89 6.50 13.08 -3.06
C GLY A 89 6.59 13.03 -1.53
N VAL A 90 6.51 11.84 -0.95
CA VAL A 90 6.68 11.65 0.51
C VAL A 90 8.09 12.08 0.95
N LEU A 91 9.14 11.67 0.22
CA LEU A 91 10.51 12.05 0.57
C LEU A 91 10.71 13.58 0.53
N MET A 92 10.18 14.24 -0.50
CA MET A 92 10.24 15.70 -0.63
C MET A 92 9.49 16.42 0.50
N THR A 93 8.33 15.91 0.93
CA THR A 93 7.57 16.51 2.04
C THR A 93 8.29 16.39 3.38
N VAL A 94 8.93 15.24 3.65
CA VAL A 94 9.74 15.04 4.85
C VAL A 94 10.96 15.96 4.86
N MET A 95 11.69 16.06 3.74
CA MET A 95 12.89 16.90 3.63
C MET A 95 12.61 18.40 3.76
N ARG A 96 11.37 18.84 3.51
CA ARG A 96 10.97 20.26 3.60
C ARG A 96 10.50 20.67 5.00
N ARG A 97 10.36 19.74 5.95
CA ARG A 97 10.03 20.09 7.34
C ARG A 97 11.29 20.65 8.02
N PRO A 98 11.34 21.93 8.41
CA PRO A 98 12.43 22.44 9.24
C PRO A 98 12.42 21.64 10.54
N ALA A 99 13.59 21.19 10.98
CA ALA A 99 13.76 20.66 12.33
C ALA A 99 13.36 21.78 13.30
N ALA A 100 12.17 21.65 13.90
CA ALA A 100 11.70 22.49 14.99
C ALA A 100 12.12 21.89 16.32
#